data_AF-A0A516X0B3-F1
#
_entry.id   AF-A0A516X0B3-F1
#
_cell.length_a   1.000
_cell.length_b   1.000
_cell.length_c   1.000
_cell.angle_alpha   90.00
_cell.angle_beta   90.00
_cell.angle_gamma   90.00
#
_symmetry.space_group_name_H-M   'P 1'
#
loop_
_entity.id
_entity.type
_entity.pdbx_description
1 polymer ?
#
loop_
_entity_poly.entity_id
_entity_poly.type
_entity_poly.pdbx_seq_one_letter_code
_entity_poly.pdbx_strand_id
1 'polypeptide(L)'
;MESPRPLAVGVLPLGRGCQSPPTDRPEGRHLVAATDVRPKITLACEVCKHRNYITRKNRRNDPDRLEMKKFCPNCGSHQVHRETR
;
A
#
# COMPACT_ATOMS: atom_id res chain seq x y z
N MET A 1 10.05 -74.21 16.44
CA MET A 1 10.89 -73.00 16.37
C MET A 1 10.91 -72.52 14.93
N GLU A 2 9.77 -72.10 14.37
CA GLU A 2 9.77 -71.52 13.02
C GLU A 2 8.66 -70.49 12.89
N SER A 3 9.03 -69.40 12.20
CA SER A 3 8.32 -68.15 11.92
C SER A 3 8.30 -67.14 13.07
N PRO A 4 8.56 -65.82 12.81
CA PRO A 4 8.11 -65.11 11.60
C PRO A 4 9.02 -63.99 11.02
N ARG A 5 8.90 -63.80 9.70
CA ARG A 5 8.95 -62.54 8.90
C ARG A 5 10.27 -61.76 8.81
N PRO A 6 10.61 -61.29 7.60
CA PRO A 6 10.27 -59.88 7.33
C PRO A 6 9.64 -59.66 5.94
N LEU A 7 8.47 -59.00 5.94
CA LEU A 7 7.94 -58.35 4.74
C LEU A 7 8.60 -56.98 4.63
N ALA A 8 9.66 -56.89 3.83
CA ALA A 8 10.23 -55.63 3.38
C ALA A 8 9.28 -55.02 2.33
N VAL A 9 8.32 -54.21 2.79
CA VAL A 9 7.48 -53.39 1.90
C VAL A 9 8.14 -52.02 1.77
N GLY A 10 8.45 -51.67 0.52
CA GLY A 10 9.22 -50.51 0.12
C GLY A 10 8.62 -49.17 0.51
N VAL A 11 9.55 -48.30 0.90
CA VAL A 11 9.59 -46.84 0.91
C VAL A 11 8.61 -46.17 -0.07
N LEU A 12 7.68 -45.36 0.46
CA LEU A 12 6.87 -44.40 -0.31
C LEU A 12 7.75 -43.23 -0.77
N PRO A 13 7.74 -42.84 -2.06
CA PRO A 13 8.28 -41.55 -2.47
C PRO A 13 7.27 -40.43 -2.14
N LEU A 14 7.52 -39.69 -1.05
CA LEU A 14 6.93 -38.37 -0.83
C LEU A 14 7.60 -37.39 -1.78
N GLY A 15 6.94 -37.08 -2.90
CA GLY A 15 7.36 -35.94 -3.70
C GLY A 15 6.79 -35.92 -5.10
N ARG A 16 5.80 -35.04 -5.33
CA ARG A 16 5.81 -34.06 -6.43
C ARG A 16 4.55 -33.20 -6.43
N GLY A 17 4.74 -31.93 -6.07
CA GLY A 17 4.23 -30.79 -6.84
C GLY A 17 2.75 -30.45 -6.74
N CYS A 18 2.37 -29.73 -5.68
CA CYS A 18 1.24 -28.79 -5.74
C CYS A 18 1.67 -27.61 -6.64
N GLN A 19 1.41 -27.69 -7.95
CA GLN A 19 1.55 -26.54 -8.84
C GLN A 19 0.33 -25.65 -8.66
N SER A 20 0.51 -24.57 -7.93
CA SER A 20 -0.45 -23.49 -7.74
C SER A 20 -0.78 -22.81 -9.08
N PRO A 21 -2.04 -22.39 -9.30
CA PRO A 21 -2.43 -21.71 -10.52
C PRO A 21 -1.77 -20.32 -10.63
N PRO A 22 -1.48 -19.83 -11.85
CA PRO A 22 -0.99 -18.47 -12.05
C PRO A 22 -2.08 -17.49 -11.61
N THR A 23 -1.74 -16.64 -10.65
CA THR A 23 -2.55 -15.49 -10.26
C THR A 23 -2.40 -14.45 -11.37
N ASP A 24 -3.21 -14.56 -12.43
CA ASP A 24 -3.42 -13.44 -13.35
C ASP A 24 -4.19 -12.35 -12.57
N ARG A 25 -3.44 -11.50 -11.88
CA ARG A 25 -3.96 -10.25 -11.32
C ARG A 25 -4.00 -9.27 -12.49
N PRO A 26 -5.18 -8.83 -12.96
CA PRO A 26 -5.23 -7.73 -13.91
C PRO A 26 -4.77 -6.44 -13.22
N GLU A 27 -3.49 -6.13 -13.37
CA GLU A 27 -2.92 -4.83 -13.02
C GLU A 27 -3.33 -3.79 -14.06
N GLY A 28 -4.38 -3.04 -13.70
CA GLY A 28 -4.49 -1.64 -14.04
C GLY A 28 -5.23 -1.30 -15.34
N ARG A 29 -6.23 -0.44 -15.19
CA ARG A 29 -6.35 0.85 -15.91
C ARG A 29 -7.61 1.55 -15.43
N HIS A 30 -7.49 2.38 -14.40
CA HIS A 30 -8.44 3.47 -14.18
C HIS A 30 -7.78 4.76 -14.68
N LEU A 31 -7.82 4.97 -15.99
CA LEU A 31 -7.53 6.26 -16.62
C LEU A 31 -8.87 6.96 -16.84
N VAL A 32 -9.45 7.47 -15.76
CA VAL A 32 -10.58 8.41 -15.86
C VAL A 32 -10.04 9.81 -15.60
N ALA A 33 -9.79 10.53 -16.68
CA ALA A 33 -9.57 11.97 -16.68
C ALA A 33 -10.90 12.68 -16.44
N ALA A 34 -11.47 12.50 -15.24
CA ALA A 34 -12.49 13.39 -14.73
C ALA A 34 -11.77 14.52 -13.99
N THR A 35 -12.18 15.76 -14.18
CA THR A 35 -11.82 16.83 -13.26
C THR A 35 -12.46 16.51 -11.92
N ASP A 36 -11.77 15.73 -11.08
CA ASP A 36 -12.24 15.30 -9.77
C ASP A 36 -12.63 16.54 -8.97
N VAL A 37 -13.93 16.66 -8.65
CA VAL A 37 -14.47 17.74 -7.81
C VAL A 37 -13.77 17.78 -6.46
N ARG A 38 -13.32 16.61 -6.00
CA ARG A 38 -12.64 16.43 -4.72
C ARG A 38 -11.22 15.87 -4.89
N PRO A 39 -10.27 16.69 -5.38
CA PRO A 39 -8.90 16.23 -5.60
C PRO A 39 -8.24 15.79 -4.29
N LYS A 40 -7.41 14.74 -4.40
CA LYS A 40 -6.44 14.40 -3.35
C LYS A 40 -5.34 15.45 -3.39
N ILE A 41 -5.11 16.11 -2.26
CA ILE A 41 -4.04 17.07 -2.09
C ILE A 41 -3.03 16.53 -1.08
N THR A 42 -1.77 16.90 -1.28
CA THR A 42 -0.71 16.58 -0.31
C THR A 42 -0.36 17.83 0.48
N LEU A 43 -0.09 17.70 1.77
CA LEU A 43 0.44 18.79 2.59
C LEU A 43 1.91 18.53 2.85
N ALA A 44 2.73 19.53 2.56
CA ALA A 44 4.17 19.53 2.78
C ALA A 44 4.51 20.49 3.91
N CYS A 45 5.35 20.07 4.85
CA CYS A 45 5.88 20.96 5.87
C CYS A 45 6.82 22.01 5.24
N GLU A 46 6.78 23.24 5.71
CA GLU A 46 7.66 24.32 5.22
C GLU A 46 9.14 24.10 5.55
N VAL A 47 9.42 23.49 6.70
CA VAL A 47 10.79 23.30 7.21
C VAL A 47 11.44 22.04 6.63
N CYS A 48 10.82 20.89 6.86
CA CYS A 48 11.34 19.58 6.44
C CYS A 48 11.06 19.25 4.96
N LYS A 49 10.18 20.01 4.27
CA LYS A 49 9.66 19.73 2.91
C LYS A 49 9.05 18.34 2.74
N HIS A 50 8.83 17.63 3.84
CA HIS A 50 8.30 16.28 3.86
C HIS A 50 6.80 16.30 3.57
N ARG A 51 6.37 15.50 2.58
CA ARG A 51 4.98 15.35 2.16
C ARG A 51 4.36 14.18 2.93
N ASN A 52 3.77 14.45 4.09
CA ASN A 52 3.30 13.39 4.98
C ASN A 52 1.79 13.18 4.96
N TYR A 53 1.03 14.21 4.61
CA TYR A 53 -0.42 14.19 4.77
C TYR A 53 -1.11 14.24 3.42
N ILE A 54 -1.96 13.24 3.16
CA ILE A 54 -2.83 13.20 1.98
C ILE A 54 -4.25 13.46 2.47
N THR A 55 -4.84 14.56 2.04
CA THR A 55 -6.23 14.91 2.34
C THR A 55 -7.01 15.09 1.04
N ARG A 56 -8.34 15.17 1.14
CA ARG A 56 -9.22 15.40 -0.01
C ARG A 56 -9.92 16.72 0.19
N LYS A 57 -9.50 17.75 -0.56
CA LYS A 57 -10.17 19.06 -0.52
C LYS A 57 -11.24 19.15 -1.60
N ASN A 58 -12.29 19.92 -1.36
CA ASN A 58 -13.28 20.22 -2.38
C ASN A 58 -12.90 21.55 -3.02
N ARG A 59 -12.44 21.53 -4.29
CA ARG A 59 -11.94 22.74 -4.96
C ARG A 59 -13.03 23.81 -5.19
N ARG A 60 -14.31 23.42 -5.10
CA ARG A 60 -15.47 24.32 -5.26
C ARG A 60 -15.77 25.16 -4.02
N ASN A 61 -15.50 24.65 -2.82
CA ASN A 61 -15.85 25.33 -1.57
C ASN A 61 -14.70 26.22 -1.06
N ASP A 62 -13.46 25.73 -1.21
CA ASP A 62 -12.26 26.39 -0.71
C ASP A 62 -11.24 26.50 -1.85
N PRO A 63 -11.31 27.59 -2.66
CA PRO A 63 -10.36 27.81 -3.74
C PRO A 63 -8.98 28.24 -3.25
N ASP A 64 -8.88 28.67 -1.98
CA ASP A 64 -7.65 29.16 -1.37
C ASP A 64 -6.65 28.04 -1.05
N ARG A 65 -5.36 28.41 -0.91
CA ARG A 65 -4.28 27.48 -0.61
C ARG A 65 -4.26 27.17 0.88
N LEU A 66 -4.60 25.93 1.25
CA LEU A 66 -4.65 25.50 2.64
C LEU A 66 -3.27 25.52 3.32
N GLU A 67 -3.18 26.30 4.40
CA GLU A 67 -2.06 26.32 5.34
C GLU A 67 -2.57 25.83 6.71
N MET A 68 -2.04 24.71 7.19
CA MET A 68 -2.47 24.15 8.48
C MET A 68 -1.28 23.76 9.34
N LYS A 69 -1.35 24.08 10.64
CA LYS A 69 -0.34 23.64 11.61
C LYS A 69 -0.53 22.14 11.90
N LYS A 70 0.43 21.32 11.49
CA LYS A 70 0.46 19.87 11.70
C LYS A 70 1.83 19.44 12.23
N PHE A 71 1.87 18.26 12.84
CA PHE A 71 3.11 17.67 13.34
C PHE A 71 3.98 17.15 12.20
N CYS A 72 5.22 17.64 12.05
CA CYS A 72 6.21 16.96 11.19
C CYS A 72 6.98 15.96 12.08
N PRO A 73 6.90 14.64 11.83
CA PRO A 73 7.67 13.66 12.59
C PRO A 73 9.19 13.85 12.43
N ASN A 74 9.63 14.39 11.30
CA ASN A 74 11.05 14.69 11.06
C ASN A 74 11.54 15.92 11.85
N CYS A 75 10.69 16.91 12.12
CA CYS A 75 11.04 18.09 12.92
C CYS A 75 10.69 17.93 14.40
N GLY A 76 9.96 16.88 14.78
CA GLY A 76 9.46 16.68 16.15
C GLY A 76 8.54 17.79 16.68
N SER A 77 7.99 18.64 15.81
CA SER A 77 7.26 19.86 16.19
C SER A 77 6.06 20.14 15.29
N HIS A 78 5.11 20.93 15.80
CA HIS A 78 3.98 21.43 15.03
C HIS A 78 4.41 22.60 14.15
N GLN A 79 4.46 22.35 12.85
CA GLN A 79 4.88 23.34 11.85
C GLN A 79 3.76 23.61 10.85
N VAL A 80 3.86 24.75 10.17
CA VAL A 80 2.95 25.09 9.09
C VAL A 80 3.19 24.13 7.92
N HIS A 81 2.13 23.45 7.52
CA HIS A 81 2.13 22.61 6.34
C HIS A 81 1.33 23.30 5.24
N ARG A 82 1.94 23.44 4.07
CA ARG A 82 1.37 24.04 2.86
C ARG A 82 0.92 22.99 1.89
N GLU A 83 -0.21 23.23 1.24
CA GLU A 83 -0.66 22.40 0.14
C GLU A 83 0.35 22.35 -1.02
N THR A 84 0.66 21.13 -1.44
CA THR A 84 1.52 20.77 -2.58
C THR A 84 0.76 19.80 -3.48
N ARG A 85 0.90 20.00 -4.80
CA ARG A 85 0.19 19.27 -5.85
C ARG A 85 0.98 18.06 -6.32
#